data_AF-A0AA42NZH5-F1
#
_entry.id   AF-A0AA42NZH5-F1
#
_cell.length_a   1.000
_cell.length_b   1.000
_cell.length_c   1.000
_cell.angle_alpha   90.00
_cell.angle_beta   90.00
_cell.angle_gamma   90.00
#
_symmetry.space_group_name_H-M   'P 1'
#
loop_
_entity.id
_entity.type
_entity.pdbx_description
1 polymer ?
#
loop_
_entity_poly.entity_id
_entity_poly.type
_entity_poly.pdbx_seq_one_letter_code
_entity_poly.pdbx_strand_id
1 'polypeptide(L)'
;MNSVLANIDQIRQSYSTQTTSQHKASLGQYFTPTEIAVFMASLFELKDKEQYKILDAGAGIGCLSSALLQRIQDTYPHSSYDVTTVELDQQLINTLQHNLEMFE
;
A
#
# COMPACT_ATOMS: atom_id res chain seq x y z
N MET A 1 1.42 16.09 -3.92
CA MET A 1 1.30 14.63 -3.76
C MET A 1 2.62 14.03 -4.25
N ASN A 2 3.29 13.19 -3.45
CA ASN A 2 4.52 12.52 -3.87
C ASN A 2 4.26 11.72 -5.17
N SER A 3 5.19 11.72 -6.12
CA SER A 3 5.02 11.11 -7.45
C SER A 3 4.69 9.61 -7.37
N VAL A 4 5.22 8.92 -6.36
CA VAL A 4 4.98 7.48 -6.13
C VAL A 4 3.51 7.21 -5.75
N LEU A 5 2.99 7.91 -4.75
CA LEU A 5 1.60 7.70 -4.30
C LEU A 5 0.56 8.13 -5.36
N ALA A 6 0.90 9.13 -6.19
CA ALA A 6 0.07 9.51 -7.33
C ALA A 6 0.04 8.41 -8.40
N ASN A 7 1.18 7.78 -8.70
CA ASN A 7 1.25 6.66 -9.63
C ASN A 7 0.43 5.45 -9.13
N ILE A 8 0.58 5.10 -7.85
CA ILE A 8 -0.19 4.02 -7.22
C ILE A 8 -1.70 4.31 -7.28
N ASP A 9 -2.14 5.56 -7.12
CA ASP A 9 -3.57 5.89 -7.27
C ASP A 9 -4.06 5.69 -8.71
N GLN A 10 -3.23 6.00 -9.72
CA GLN A 10 -3.58 5.74 -11.13
C GLN A 10 -3.72 4.22 -11.40
N ILE A 11 -2.83 3.41 -10.84
CA ILE A 11 -2.91 1.95 -10.91
C ILE A 11 -4.18 1.46 -10.22
N ARG A 12 -4.45 1.95 -9.01
CA ARG A 12 -5.67 1.66 -8.24
C ARG A 12 -6.95 1.94 -9.03
N GLN A 13 -7.01 3.09 -9.71
CA GLN A 13 -8.17 3.48 -10.53
C GLN A 13 -8.38 2.47 -11.66
N SER A 14 -7.31 2.06 -12.33
CA SER A 14 -7.36 1.08 -13.42
C SER A 14 -7.93 -0.26 -12.95
N TYR A 15 -7.42 -0.80 -11.84
CA TYR A 15 -7.98 -2.03 -11.23
C TYR A 15 -9.43 -1.85 -10.79
N SER A 16 -9.76 -0.73 -10.16
CA SER A 16 -11.12 -0.43 -9.72
C SER A 16 -12.13 -0.45 -10.88
N THR A 17 -11.71 -0.06 -12.09
CA THR A 17 -12.55 -0.10 -13.30
C THR A 17 -12.59 -1.47 -13.99
N GLN A 18 -11.51 -2.25 -13.92
CA GLN A 18 -11.39 -3.52 -14.64
C GLN A 18 -11.95 -4.71 -13.84
N THR A 19 -11.93 -4.63 -12.50
CA THR A 19 -12.44 -5.71 -11.65
C THR A 19 -13.96 -5.81 -11.74
N THR A 20 -14.45 -6.99 -12.11
CA THR A 20 -15.89 -7.26 -12.24
C THR A 20 -16.60 -7.17 -10.88
N SER A 21 -17.90 -6.84 -10.90
CA SER A 21 -18.69 -6.74 -9.66
C SER A 21 -18.76 -8.09 -8.91
N GLN A 22 -18.76 -9.20 -9.64
CA GLN A 22 -18.76 -10.54 -9.06
C GLN A 22 -17.45 -10.85 -8.32
N HIS A 23 -16.30 -10.49 -8.91
CA HIS A 23 -14.98 -10.67 -8.28
C HIS A 23 -14.80 -9.81 -7.04
N LYS A 24 -15.26 -8.54 -7.08
CA LYS A 24 -15.28 -7.65 -5.92
C LYS A 24 -16.10 -8.25 -4.77
N ALA A 25 -17.30 -8.74 -5.07
CA ALA A 25 -18.18 -9.33 -4.07
C ALA A 25 -17.62 -10.63 -3.48
N SER A 26 -17.01 -11.50 -4.29
CA SER A 26 -16.47 -12.78 -3.80
C SER A 26 -15.27 -12.62 -2.88
N LEU A 27 -14.44 -11.60 -3.09
CA LEU A 27 -13.23 -11.36 -2.30
C LEU A 27 -13.37 -10.21 -1.30
N GLY A 28 -14.50 -9.49 -1.30
CA GLY A 28 -14.64 -8.24 -0.54
C GLY A 28 -13.66 -7.16 -1.00
N GLN A 29 -13.28 -7.16 -2.27
CA GLN A 29 -12.14 -6.41 -2.79
C GLN A 29 -12.54 -4.98 -3.18
N TYR A 30 -12.22 -4.04 -2.31
CA TYR A 30 -12.37 -2.60 -2.54
C TYR A 30 -11.05 -1.90 -2.20
N PHE A 31 -10.45 -1.25 -3.19
CA PHE A 31 -9.16 -0.59 -2.99
C PHE A 31 -9.29 0.77 -2.31
N THR A 32 -8.45 1.01 -1.32
CA THR A 32 -8.39 2.25 -0.56
C THR A 32 -7.84 3.41 -1.41
N PRO A 33 -8.58 4.53 -1.59
CA PRO A 33 -8.06 5.72 -2.26
C PRO A 33 -6.84 6.29 -1.53
N THR A 34 -5.90 6.90 -2.26
CA THR A 34 -4.65 7.41 -1.68
C THR A 34 -4.86 8.38 -0.50
N GLU A 35 -5.85 9.26 -0.56
CA GLU A 35 -6.16 10.18 0.55
C GLU A 35 -6.56 9.45 1.84
N ILE A 36 -7.33 8.35 1.70
CA ILE A 36 -7.73 7.52 2.82
C ILE A 36 -6.55 6.69 3.32
N ALA A 37 -5.70 6.19 2.43
CA ALA A 37 -4.49 5.45 2.81
C ALA A 37 -3.51 6.35 3.59
N VAL A 38 -3.32 7.60 3.16
CA VAL A 38 -2.51 8.61 3.88
C VAL A 38 -3.13 8.93 5.24
N PHE A 39 -4.46 9.10 5.31
CA PHE A 39 -5.15 9.30 6.57
C PHE A 39 -4.94 8.12 7.53
N MET A 40 -5.15 6.88 7.07
CA MET A 40 -4.93 5.68 7.88
C MET A 40 -3.46 5.54 8.31
N ALA A 41 -2.52 5.81 7.40
CA ALA A 41 -1.10 5.81 7.69
C ALA A 41 -0.75 6.83 8.78
N SER A 42 -1.45 7.97 8.87
CA SER A 42 -1.24 8.98 9.92
C SER A 42 -1.61 8.51 11.33
N LEU A 43 -2.50 7.52 11.44
CA LEU A 43 -2.96 6.98 12.73
C LEU A 43 -1.89 6.14 13.44
N PHE A 44 -0.86 5.68 12.71
CA PHE A 44 0.25 4.96 13.32
C PHE A 44 1.12 5.89 14.17
N GLU A 45 1.47 5.48 15.38
CA GLU A 45 2.47 6.19 16.17
C GLU A 45 3.87 5.78 15.69
N LEU A 46 4.57 6.70 15.02
CA LEU A 46 5.94 6.46 14.58
C LEU A 46 6.92 6.87 15.69
N LYS A 47 7.94 6.05 15.89
CA LYS A 47 9.04 6.29 16.84
C LYS A 47 10.34 6.16 16.08
N ASP A 48 11.35 6.93 16.48
CA ASP A 48 12.69 6.76 15.91
C ASP A 48 13.20 5.33 16.18
N LYS A 49 13.46 4.59 15.10
CA LYS A 49 13.84 3.17 15.12
C LYS A 49 14.78 2.92 13.96
N GLU A 50 15.76 2.03 14.18
CA GLU A 50 16.64 1.57 13.10
C GLU A 50 15.89 0.75 12.05
N GLN A 51 14.91 -0.07 12.48
CA GLN A 51 14.13 -0.92 11.58
C GLN A 51 12.65 -0.99 12.00
N TYR A 52 11.76 -0.81 11.02
CA TYR A 52 10.33 -1.08 11.12
C TYR A 52 10.02 -2.50 10.65
N LYS A 53 9.10 -3.19 11.32
CA LYS A 53 8.54 -4.47 10.87
C LYS A 53 7.04 -4.29 10.69
N ILE A 54 6.56 -4.49 9.47
CA ILE A 54 5.20 -4.15 9.06
C ILE A 54 4.53 -5.42 8.52
N LEU A 55 3.29 -5.66 8.96
CA LEU A 55 2.41 -6.69 8.41
C LEU A 55 1.18 -6.01 7.83
N ASP A 56 0.91 -6.24 6.55
CA ASP A 56 -0.31 -5.78 5.85
C ASP A 56 -1.05 -7.01 5.29
N ALA A 57 -2.03 -7.50 6.05
CA ALA A 57 -2.84 -8.63 5.65
C ALA A 57 -4.10 -8.15 4.88
N GLY A 58 -4.27 -8.62 3.65
CA GLY A 58 -5.23 -8.06 2.71
C GLY A 58 -4.71 -6.79 2.04
N ALA A 59 -3.43 -6.79 1.66
CA ALA A 59 -2.73 -5.60 1.17
C ALA A 59 -3.32 -5.06 -0.15
N GLY A 60 -4.05 -5.88 -0.92
CA GLY A 60 -4.52 -5.54 -2.25
C GLY A 60 -3.34 -5.21 -3.15
N ILE A 61 -3.30 -3.97 -3.67
CA ILE A 61 -2.16 -3.45 -4.44
C ILE A 61 -1.17 -2.63 -3.59
N GLY A 62 -1.30 -2.65 -2.27
CA GLY A 62 -0.34 -2.03 -1.34
C GLY A 62 -0.62 -0.57 -0.98
N CYS A 63 -1.82 -0.03 -1.24
CA CYS A 63 -2.11 1.40 -1.02
C CYS A 63 -1.77 1.90 0.40
N LEU A 64 -2.15 1.14 1.44
CA LEU A 64 -1.85 1.51 2.83
C LEU A 64 -0.37 1.33 3.15
N SER A 65 0.20 0.19 2.80
CA SER A 65 1.64 -0.07 2.94
C SER A 65 2.48 1.05 2.33
N SER A 66 2.23 1.42 1.08
CA SER A 66 2.95 2.50 0.39
C SER A 66 2.78 3.86 1.08
N ALA A 67 1.58 4.19 1.57
CA ALA A 67 1.36 5.43 2.32
C ALA A 67 2.13 5.46 3.66
N LEU A 68 2.20 4.32 4.35
CA LEU A 68 2.96 4.18 5.59
C LEU A 68 4.46 4.24 5.36
N LEU A 69 4.98 3.55 4.32
CA LEU A 69 6.38 3.58 3.93
C LEU A 69 6.83 5.00 3.58
N GLN A 70 6.04 5.71 2.77
CA GLN A 70 6.31 7.11 2.46
C GLN A 70 6.42 7.96 3.73
N ARG A 71 5.47 7.81 4.65
CA ARG A 71 5.47 8.57 5.91
C ARG A 71 6.69 8.24 6.77
N ILE A 72 7.13 6.98 6.82
CA ILE A 72 8.33 6.57 7.53
C ILE A 72 9.56 7.22 6.91
N GLN A 73 9.74 7.15 5.58
CA GLN A 73 10.86 7.78 4.87
C GLN A 73 10.90 9.30 5.09
N ASP A 74 9.73 9.96 5.05
CA ASP A 74 9.63 11.41 5.25
C ASP A 74 9.95 11.83 6.70
N THR A 75 9.63 10.98 7.68
CA THR A 75 9.78 11.30 9.13
C THR A 75 11.14 10.86 9.67
N TYR A 76 11.61 9.68 9.28
CA TYR A 76 12.84 9.03 9.75
C TYR A 76 13.61 8.44 8.54
N PRO A 77 14.30 9.28 7.76
CA PRO A 77 14.92 8.88 6.48
C PRO A 77 16.07 7.87 6.60
N HIS A 78 16.56 7.63 7.82
CA HIS A 78 17.61 6.64 8.10
C HIS A 78 17.06 5.29 8.58
N SER A 79 15.75 5.20 8.81
CA SER A 79 15.10 3.95 9.21
C SER A 79 14.94 3.00 8.02
N SER A 80 15.26 1.74 8.24
CA SER A 80 14.92 0.64 7.32
C SER A 80 13.53 0.07 7.63
N TYR A 81 12.97 -0.73 6.71
CA TYR A 81 11.73 -1.46 6.94
C TYR A 81 11.80 -2.87 6.35
N ASP A 82 11.10 -3.78 7.00
CA ASP A 82 10.79 -5.14 6.57
C ASP A 82 9.27 -5.26 6.51
N VAL A 83 8.75 -5.47 5.30
CA VAL A 83 7.31 -5.43 5.01
C VAL A 83 6.85 -6.81 4.56
N THR A 84 5.98 -7.42 5.36
CA THR A 84 5.27 -8.64 5.00
C THR A 84 3.87 -8.28 4.55
N THR A 85 3.54 -8.58 3.30
CA THR A 85 2.20 -8.44 2.77
C THR A 85 1.56 -9.80 2.50
N VAL A 86 0.24 -9.88 2.70
CA VAL A 86 -0.54 -11.09 2.40
C VAL A 86 -1.70 -10.68 1.49
N GLU A 87 -1.83 -11.35 0.34
CA GLU A 87 -2.91 -11.13 -0.62
C GLU A 87 -3.43 -12.47 -1.16
N LEU A 88 -4.75 -12.61 -1.22
CA LEU A 88 -5.41 -13.82 -1.68
C LEU A 88 -5.58 -13.81 -3.21
N ASP A 89 -5.77 -12.62 -3.79
CA ASP A 89 -5.90 -12.44 -5.23
C ASP A 89 -4.53 -12.50 -5.91
N GLN A 90 -4.21 -13.66 -6.48
CA GLN A 90 -2.96 -13.90 -7.21
C GLN A 90 -2.74 -12.91 -8.36
N GLN A 91 -3.79 -12.29 -8.92
CA GLN A 91 -3.67 -11.32 -10.00
C GLN A 91 -3.02 -10.01 -9.53
N LEU A 92 -3.14 -9.69 -8.23
CA LEU A 92 -2.60 -8.47 -7.66
C LEU A 92 -1.15 -8.60 -7.21
N ILE A 93 -0.64 -9.82 -7.00
CA ILE A 93 0.69 -10.07 -6.41
C ILE A 93 1.79 -9.32 -7.16
N ASN A 94 1.80 -9.37 -8.49
CA ASN A 94 2.82 -8.68 -9.29
C ASN A 94 2.73 -7.15 -9.16
N THR A 95 1.52 -6.60 -9.12
CA THR A 95 1.31 -5.16 -8.92
C THR A 95 1.67 -4.73 -7.50
N LEU A 96 1.31 -5.54 -6.51
CA LEU A 96 1.67 -5.32 -5.11
C LEU A 96 3.18 -5.28 -4.94
N GLN A 97 3.90 -6.26 -5.49
CA GLN A 97 5.37 -6.30 -5.47
C GLN A 97 5.95 -5.06 -6.15
N HIS A 98 5.54 -4.77 -7.38
CA HIS A 98 6.02 -3.61 -8.12
C HIS A 98 5.83 -2.30 -7.35
N ASN A 99 4.66 -2.10 -6.73
CA ASN A 99 4.37 -0.87 -5.99
C ASN A 99 5.22 -0.73 -4.72
N LEU A 100 5.60 -1.84 -4.07
CA LEU A 100 6.45 -1.81 -2.87
C LEU A 100 7.93 -1.65 -3.23
N GLU A 101 8.39 -2.21 -4.36
CA GLU A 101 9.74 -2.03 -4.89
C GLU A 101 10.05 -0.56 -5.24
N MET A 102 9.03 0.27 -5.49
CA MET A 102 9.22 1.72 -5.67
C MET A 102 9.76 2.46 -4.43
N PHE A 103 9.76 1.79 -3.27
CA PHE A 103 10.29 2.30 -2.01
C PHE A 103 11.66 1.69 -1.68
N GLU A 104 12.26 0.88 -2.54
CA GLU A 104 13.63 0.37 -2.34
C GLU A 104 14.72 1.35 -2.79
#